data_AF-A0AAN6MD17-F1
#
_entry.id   AF-A0AAN6MD17-F1
#
_cell.length_a   1.000
_cell.length_b   1.000
_cell.length_c   1.000
_cell.angle_alpha   90.00
_cell.angle_beta   90.00
_cell.angle_gamma   90.00
#
_symmetry.space_group_name_H-M   'P 1'
#
loop_
_entity.id
_entity.type
_entity.pdbx_description
1 polymer ?
#
loop_
_entity_poly.entity_id
_entity_poly.type
_entity_poly.pdbx_seq_one_letter_code
_entity_poly.pdbx_strand_id
1 'polypeptide(L)'
;IHRAWDGTRWLDWESLGGRLQSHPVAVSDQPNRVDVYALGSNDAVWHRGFDGNQWNSWESLGGTSHVQPAVAASGPGLIDVFITDFNGALSHNW
;
A
#
# COMPACT_ATOMS: atom_id res chain seq x y z
N ILE A 1 -11.18 -4.49 2.29
CA ILE A 1 -12.02 -4.79 1.11
C ILE A 1 -11.79 -3.71 0.06
N HIS A 2 -11.87 -4.06 -1.22
CA HIS A 2 -11.67 -3.17 -2.36
C HIS A 2 -12.88 -3.24 -3.29
N ARG A 3 -13.19 -2.14 -3.98
CA ARG A 3 -14.08 -2.12 -5.14
C ARG A 3 -13.59 -1.05 -6.10
N ALA A 4 -13.78 -1.27 -7.40
CA ALA A 4 -13.36 -0.34 -8.44
C ALA A 4 -14.55 0.10 -9.31
N TRP A 5 -14.38 1.20 -10.04
CA TRP A 5 -15.28 1.66 -11.08
C TRP A 5 -14.81 1.14 -12.43
N ASP A 6 -15.68 0.48 -13.20
CA ASP A 6 -15.32 -0.12 -14.51
C ASP A 6 -15.52 0.83 -15.70
N GLY A 7 -15.88 2.09 -15.45
CA GLY A 7 -16.31 3.06 -16.46
C GLY A 7 -17.82 3.28 -16.50
N THR A 8 -18.61 2.33 -16.00
CA THR A 8 -20.09 2.37 -16.06
C THR A 8 -20.77 2.06 -14.73
N ARG A 9 -20.14 1.27 -13.87
CA ARG A 9 -20.67 0.89 -12.56
C ARG A 9 -19.54 0.62 -11.56
N TRP A 10 -19.90 0.60 -10.29
CA TRP A 10 -19.07 0.02 -9.25
C TRP A 10 -19.13 -1.50 -9.34
N LEU A 11 -17.97 -2.15 -9.25
CA LEU A 11 -17.85 -3.58 -9.09
C LEU A 11 -18.20 -3.99 -7.65
N ASP A 12 -18.41 -5.29 -7.46
CA ASP A 12 -18.64 -5.86 -6.13
C ASP A 12 -17.41 -5.69 -5.25
N TRP A 13 -17.64 -5.68 -3.93
CA TRP A 13 -16.56 -5.67 -2.97
C TRP A 13 -15.79 -6.99 -3.02
N GLU A 14 -14.47 -6.90 -3.18
CA GLU A 14 -13.55 -8.03 -3.08
C GLU A 14 -12.66 -7.93 -1.83
N SER A 15 -12.27 -9.08 -1.30
CA SER A 15 -11.26 -9.15 -0.25
C SER A 15 -9.87 -9.20 -0.88
N LEU A 16 -9.01 -8.24 -0.50
CA LEU A 16 -7.59 -8.29 -0.84
C LEU A 16 -6.78 -9.11 0.19
N GLY A 17 -7.44 -9.87 1.06
CA GLY A 17 -6.78 -10.64 2.12
C GLY A 17 -5.91 -9.76 3.04
N GLY A 18 -4.87 -10.37 3.61
CA GLY A 18 -3.95 -9.70 4.53
C GLY A 18 -4.48 -9.60 5.96
N ARG A 19 -3.56 -9.44 6.93
CA ARG A 19 -3.87 -9.17 8.33
C ARG A 19 -3.20 -7.86 8.73
N LEU A 20 -3.90 -6.78 8.44
CA LEU A 20 -3.41 -5.41 8.57
C LEU A 20 -3.88 -4.78 9.88
N GLN A 21 -3.05 -3.93 10.48
CA GLN A 21 -3.32 -3.27 11.75
C GLN A 21 -3.36 -1.74 11.65
N SER A 22 -2.97 -1.16 10.52
CA SER A 22 -3.20 0.24 10.20
C SER A 22 -4.29 0.39 9.13
N HIS A 23 -4.78 1.62 8.97
CA HIS A 23 -5.51 1.98 7.76
C HIS A 23 -4.62 1.78 6.52
N PRO A 24 -5.18 1.32 5.38
CA PRO A 24 -4.44 1.25 4.13
C PRO A 24 -4.19 2.64 3.55
N VAL A 25 -3.07 2.81 2.86
CA VAL A 25 -2.75 3.96 2.00
C VAL A 25 -2.63 3.44 0.58
N ALA A 26 -3.26 4.11 -0.38
CA ALA A 26 -3.22 3.72 -1.78
C ALA A 26 -2.66 4.86 -2.63
N VAL A 27 -1.84 4.51 -3.61
CA VAL A 27 -1.23 5.44 -4.57
C VAL A 27 -1.23 4.83 -5.97
N SER A 28 -1.09 5.67 -6.99
CA SER A 28 -0.97 5.27 -8.38
C SER A 28 0.09 6.14 -9.03
N ASP A 29 1.16 5.54 -9.51
CA ASP A 29 2.26 6.19 -10.22
C ASP A 29 2.09 6.15 -11.75
N GLN A 30 1.23 5.25 -12.24
CA GLN A 30 0.97 5.02 -13.65
C GLN A 30 -0.50 4.65 -13.92
N PRO A 31 -1.03 4.88 -15.13
CA PRO A 31 -2.37 4.45 -15.50
C PRO A 31 -2.57 2.95 -15.26
N ASN A 32 -3.74 2.59 -14.71
CA ASN A 32 -4.13 1.21 -14.39
C ASN A 32 -3.21 0.50 -13.36
N ARG A 33 -2.41 1.25 -12.60
CA ARG A 33 -1.63 0.72 -11.49
C ARG A 33 -2.14 1.30 -10.18
N VAL A 34 -2.21 0.46 -9.15
CA VAL A 34 -2.56 0.88 -7.79
C VAL A 34 -1.69 0.09 -6.83
N ASP A 35 -0.97 0.78 -5.96
CA ASP A 35 -0.19 0.16 -4.90
C ASP A 35 -0.81 0.50 -3.55
N VAL A 36 -1.01 -0.52 -2.72
CA VAL A 36 -1.62 -0.40 -1.39
C VAL A 36 -0.61 -0.78 -0.32
N TYR A 37 -0.46 0.08 0.69
CA TYR A 37 0.47 -0.05 1.79
C TYR A 37 -0.26 -0.02 3.13
N ALA A 38 0.19 -0.85 4.06
CA ALA A 38 -0.33 -0.84 5.44
C ALA A 38 0.67 -1.54 6.37
N LEU A 39 0.50 -1.34 7.68
CA LEU A 39 1.20 -2.15 8.66
C LEU A 39 0.55 -3.52 8.79
N GLY A 40 1.38 -4.58 8.75
CA GLY A 40 0.97 -5.94 9.10
C GLY A 40 1.05 -6.17 10.61
N SER A 41 0.59 -7.33 11.09
CA SER A 41 0.56 -7.65 12.53
C SER A 41 1.93 -7.77 13.22
N ASN A 42 3.02 -7.58 12.48
CA ASN A 42 4.40 -7.61 12.95
C ASN A 42 5.06 -6.21 12.94
N ASP A 43 4.25 -5.14 12.91
CA ASP A 43 4.69 -3.74 12.82
C ASP A 43 5.49 -3.37 11.56
N ALA A 44 5.67 -4.30 10.62
CA ALA A 44 6.33 -4.04 9.34
C ALA A 44 5.38 -3.42 8.32
N VAL A 45 5.93 -2.69 7.36
CA VAL A 45 5.19 -2.22 6.19
C VAL A 45 4.99 -3.39 5.23
N TRP A 46 3.75 -3.60 4.82
CA TRP A 46 3.35 -4.54 3.80
C TRP A 46 2.76 -3.79 2.61
N HIS A 47 3.04 -4.30 1.42
CA HIS A 47 2.65 -3.75 0.14
C HIS A 47 1.91 -4.79 -0.70
N ARG A 48 0.90 -4.35 -1.47
CA ARG A 48 0.24 -5.13 -2.51
C ARG A 48 -0.10 -4.24 -3.70
N GLY A 49 0.43 -4.58 -4.87
CA GLY A 49 0.19 -3.86 -6.12
C GLY A 49 -0.83 -4.52 -7.03
N PHE A 50 -1.59 -3.71 -7.76
CA PHE A 50 -2.38 -4.09 -8.93
C PHE A 50 -1.61 -3.72 -10.20
N ASP A 51 -1.41 -4.69 -11.09
CA ASP A 51 -0.57 -4.54 -12.29
C ASP A 51 -1.31 -4.09 -13.56
N GLY A 52 -2.62 -3.85 -13.45
CA GLY A 52 -3.52 -3.58 -14.58
C GLY A 52 -4.43 -4.77 -14.92
N ASN A 53 -4.04 -5.97 -14.50
CA ASN A 53 -4.80 -7.20 -14.74
C ASN A 53 -5.15 -7.92 -13.44
N GLN A 54 -4.26 -7.94 -12.46
CA GLN A 54 -4.43 -8.68 -11.21
C GLN A 54 -3.75 -8.02 -10.02
N TRP A 55 -4.23 -8.38 -8.83
CA TRP A 55 -3.58 -8.03 -7.57
C TRP A 55 -2.47 -9.05 -7.23
N ASN A 56 -1.24 -8.59 -7.11
CA ASN A 56 -0.09 -9.40 -6.70
C ASN A 56 -0.22 -9.92 -5.27
N SER A 57 0.68 -10.78 -4.80
CA SER A 57 0.71 -11.17 -3.39
C SER A 57 1.10 -10.01 -2.48
N TRP A 58 0.69 -10.05 -1.21
CA TRP A 58 1.24 -9.16 -0.20
C TRP A 58 2.73 -9.45 0.00
N GLU A 59 3.55 -8.40 0.02
CA GLU A 59 4.98 -8.47 0.29
C GLU A 59 5.36 -7.57 1.46
N SER A 60 6.29 -8.03 2.30
CA SER A 60 6.81 -7.24 3.41
C SER A 60 7.97 -6.39 2.90
N LEU A 61 7.87 -5.07 3.06
CA LEU A 61 8.96 -4.12 2.80
C LEU A 61 9.88 -3.94 4.02
N GLY A 62 9.54 -4.57 5.14
CA GLY A 62 10.27 -4.40 6.39
C GLY A 62 9.94 -3.06 7.06
N GLY A 63 10.93 -2.48 7.73
CA GLY A 63 10.70 -1.38 8.65
C GLY A 63 9.88 -1.80 9.87
N THR A 64 9.80 -0.94 10.87
CA THR A 64 8.96 -1.15 12.05
C THR A 64 8.35 0.17 12.48
N SER A 65 7.02 0.23 12.54
CA SER A 65 6.26 1.42 12.89
C SER A 65 4.99 1.07 13.64
N HIS A 66 4.52 1.98 14.48
CA HIS A 66 3.20 1.92 15.11
C HIS A 66 2.20 2.92 14.51
N VAL A 67 2.64 3.71 13.54
CA VAL A 67 1.81 4.69 12.83
C VAL A 67 1.67 4.32 11.36
N GLN A 68 0.55 4.74 10.77
CA GLN A 68 0.26 4.53 9.35
C GLN A 68 1.42 5.04 8.49
N PRO A 69 1.88 4.29 7.47
CA PRO A 69 2.89 4.77 6.54
C PRO A 69 2.35 5.97 5.73
N ALA A 70 3.24 6.89 5.33
CA ALA A 70 2.94 7.90 4.32
C ALA A 70 3.58 7.49 2.99
N VAL A 71 2.87 7.66 1.89
CA VAL A 71 3.30 7.17 0.57
C VAL A 71 3.11 8.25 -0.48
N ALA A 72 4.08 8.42 -1.37
CA ALA A 72 4.03 9.36 -2.48
C ALA A 72 4.48 8.70 -3.78
N ALA A 73 3.80 9.01 -4.89
CA ALA A 73 4.33 8.76 -6.22
C ALA A 73 5.17 9.97 -6.63
N SER A 74 6.49 9.83 -6.61
CA SER A 74 7.42 10.92 -6.95
C SER A 74 7.70 11.02 -8.46
N GLY A 75 7.28 10.01 -9.23
CA GLY A 75 7.33 10.00 -10.69
C GLY A 75 6.80 8.68 -11.26
N PRO A 76 6.76 8.54 -12.60
CA PRO A 76 6.35 7.28 -13.23
C PRO A 76 7.30 6.14 -12.85
N GLY A 77 6.78 5.08 -12.23
CA GLY A 77 7.59 3.96 -11.72
C GLY A 77 8.25 4.22 -10.38
N LEU A 78 8.01 5.37 -9.72
CA LEU A 78 8.70 5.79 -8.51
C LEU A 78 7.71 6.00 -7.36
N ILE A 79 7.84 5.17 -6.32
CA ILE A 79 7.08 5.27 -5.07
C ILE A 79 8.05 5.47 -3.91
N ASP A 80 7.79 6.49 -3.09
CA ASP A 80 8.47 6.72 -1.82
C ASP A 80 7.55 6.33 -0.65
N VAL A 81 8.09 5.54 0.30
CA VAL A 81 7.39 5.12 1.51
C VAL A 81 8.11 5.63 2.75
N PHE A 82 7.38 6.36 3.59
CA PHE A 82 7.86 6.96 4.82
C PHE A 82 7.18 6.34 6.03
N ILE A 83 7.95 6.07 7.07
CA ILE A 83 7.44 5.64 8.37
C ILE A 83 8.10 6.41 9.50
N THR A 84 7.41 6.53 10.62
CA THR A 84 8.04 6.92 11.89
C THR A 84 8.41 5.64 12.63
N ASP A 85 9.70 5.48 12.97
CA ASP A 85 10.15 4.34 13.74
C ASP A 85 9.72 4.44 15.21
N PHE A 86 10.06 3.42 15.99
CA PHE A 86 9.75 3.36 17.42
C PHE A 86 10.48 4.43 18.26
N ASN A 87 11.51 5.07 17.71
CA ASN A 87 12.25 6.15 18.35
C ASN A 87 11.74 7.54 17.95
N GLY A 88 10.71 7.61 17.10
CA GLY A 88 10.19 8.87 16.57
C GLY A 88 10.99 9.43 15.39
N ALA A 89 11.94 8.66 14.84
CA ALA A 89 12.71 9.07 13.67
C ALA A 89 11.96 8.76 12.37
N LEU A 90 12.05 9.67 11.40
CA LEU A 90 11.55 9.45 10.05
C LEU A 90 12.51 8.50 9.32
N SER A 91 11.99 7.38 8.84
CA SER A 91 12.70 6.41 8.00
C SER A 91 12.09 6.36 6.60
N HIS A 92 12.92 6.15 5.58
CA HIS A 92 12.56 6.06 4.16
C HIS A 92 13.29 4.88 3.52
N ASN A 93 12.57 4.09 2.73
CA ASN A 93 13.14 3.02 1.92
C ASN A 93 13.08 3.41 0.43
N TRP A 94 14.17 3.16 -0.32
CA TRP A 94 14.34 3.50 -1.73
C TRP A 94 14.19 2.27 -2.63
#